data_AF-A0A382S7H5-F1
#
_entry.id   AF-A0A382S7H5-F1
#
_cell.length_a   1.000
_cell.length_b   1.000
_cell.length_c   1.000
_cell.angle_alpha   90.00
_cell.angle_beta   90.00
_cell.angle_gamma   90.00
#
_symmetry.space_group_name_H-M   'P 1'
#
loop_
_entity.id
_entity.type
_entity.pdbx_description
1 polymer ?
#
loop_
_entity_poly.entity_id
_entity_poly.type
_entity_poly.pdbx_seq_one_letter_code
_entity_poly.pdbx_strand_id
1 'polypeptide(L)' 'MILAAGRGSRLLPLTDRVPKPMIPIGDRPLLEHVVR' A
#
# COMPACT_ATOMS: atom_id res chain seq x y z
N MET A 1 6.30 -15.16 1.32
CA MET A 1 6.99 -13.96 1.84
C MET A 1 6.64 -12.78 0.95
N ILE A 2 6.13 -11.66 1.50
CA ILE A 2 5.73 -10.46 0.73
C ILE A 2 6.63 -9.30 1.14
N LEU A 3 7.34 -8.71 0.19
CA LEU A 3 8.20 -7.55 0.43
C LEU A 3 7.35 -6.27 0.46
N ALA A 4 7.13 -5.73 1.66
CA ALA A 4 6.20 -4.63 1.92
C ALA A 4 6.84 -3.38 2.55
N ALA A 5 8.16 -3.39 2.82
CA ALA A 5 8.86 -2.36 3.59
C ALA A 5 9.38 -1.14 2.79
N GLY A 6 9.04 -1.03 1.49
CA GLY A 6 9.47 0.11 0.66
C GLY A 6 8.71 1.39 0.97
N ARG A 7 9.42 2.53 1.12
CA ARG A 7 8.85 3.84 1.50
C ARG A 7 7.76 4.39 0.56
N GLY A 8 7.68 3.94 -0.69
CA GLY A 8 6.60 4.34 -1.59
C GLY A 8 6.61 5.81 -2.02
N SER A 9 7.79 6.43 -2.19
CA SER A 9 7.96 7.87 -2.47
C SER A 9 7.27 8.38 -3.73
N ARG A 10 7.05 7.53 -4.74
CA ARG A 10 6.31 7.90 -5.98
C ARG A 10 4.81 8.11 -5.78
N LEU A 11 4.27 7.68 -4.65
CA LEU A 11 2.85 7.79 -4.30
C LEU A 11 2.59 8.84 -3.21
N LEU A 12 3.57 9.70 -2.93
CA LEU A 12 3.35 10.85 -2.05
C LEU A 12 2.27 11.77 -2.69
N PRO A 13 1.41 12.41 -1.87
CA PRO A 13 1.40 12.41 -0.40
C PRO A 13 0.65 11.23 0.24
N LEU A 14 0.05 10.33 -0.55
CA LEU A 14 -0.78 9.23 -0.04
C LEU A 14 0.02 8.28 0.87
N THR A 15 1.30 8.09 0.59
CA THR A 15 2.20 7.22 1.37
C THR A 15 2.84 7.88 2.59
N ASP A 16 2.55 9.16 2.85
CA ASP A 16 3.20 9.90 3.93
C ASP A 16 2.63 9.54 5.31
N ARG A 17 1.35 9.16 5.35
CA ARG A 17 0.64 8.74 6.56
C ARG A 17 0.18 7.29 6.55
N VAL A 18 0.15 6.66 5.37
CA VAL A 18 -0.35 5.30 5.18
C VAL A 18 0.68 4.49 4.39
N PRO A 19 1.17 3.34 4.89
CA PRO A 19 2.08 2.49 4.13
C PRO A 19 1.47 2.08 2.79
N LYS A 20 2.27 2.01 1.72
CA LYS A 20 1.80 1.64 0.37
C LYS A 20 0.88 0.40 0.33
N PRO A 21 1.19 -0.72 1.02
CA PRO A 21 0.30 -1.89 1.01
C PRO A 21 -1.08 -1.63 1.62
N MET A 22 -1.21 -0.63 2.47
CA MET A 22 -2.46 -0.28 3.17
C MET A 22 -3.25 0.83 2.46
N ILE A 23 -2.78 1.31 1.30
CA ILE A 23 -3.55 2.29 0.53
C ILE A 23 -4.90 1.68 0.14
N PRO A 24 -6.03 2.35 0.43
CA PRO A 24 -7.35 1.85 0.06
C PRO A 24 -7.55 1.88 -1.45
N ILE A 25 -8.02 0.76 -2.00
CA ILE A 25 -8.50 0.63 -3.38
C ILE A 25 -9.93 0.11 -3.31
N GLY A 26 -10.90 1.01 -3.53
CA GLY A 26 -12.31 0.71 -3.31
C GLY A 26 -12.59 0.46 -1.83
N ASP A 27 -13.12 -0.72 -1.53
CA ASP A 27 -13.50 -1.18 -0.19
C ASP A 27 -12.38 -1.93 0.57
N ARG A 28 -11.22 -2.15 -0.07
CA ARG A 28 -10.16 -3.04 0.43
C ARG A 28 -8.76 -2.42 0.28
N PRO A 29 -7.80 -2.75 1.16
CA PRO A 29 -6.42 -2.29 1.00
C PRO A 29 -5.73 -2.95 -0.20
N LEU A 30 -4.74 -2.25 -0.78
CA LEU A 30 -3.93 -2.75 -1.90
C LEU A 30 -3.31 -4.14 -1.61
N LEU A 31 -2.89 -4.40 -0.38
CA LEU A 31 -2.33 -5.70 0.03
C LEU A 31 -3.31 -6.86 -0.20
N GLU A 32 -4.60 -6.65 0.02
CA GLU A 32 -5.61 -7.70 -0.15
C GLU A 32 -5.79 -8.10 -1.62
N HIS A 33 -5.51 -7.18 -2.54
CA HIS A 33 -5.51 -7.43 -3.98
C HIS A 33 -4.29 -8.23 -4.44
N VAL A 34 -3.21 -8.25 -3.65
CA VAL A 34 -1.95 -8.94 -3.96
C VAL A 34 -1.88 -10.33 -3.31
N VAL A 35 -2.61 -10.54 -2.22
CA VAL A 35 -2.61 -11.79 -1.44
C VAL A 35 -3.67 -12.79 -1.93
N ARG A 36 -4.74 -12.31 -2.58
CA ARG A 36 -5.68 -13.17 -3.32
C ARG A 36 -5.09 -13.59 -4.66
#